data_AF-A0A3D6BHZ5-F1
#
_entry.id   AF-A0A3D6BHZ5-F1
#
_cell.length_a   1.000
_cell.length_b   1.000
_cell.length_c   1.000
_cell.angle_alpha   90.00
_cell.angle_beta   90.00
_cell.angle_gamma   90.00
#
_symmetry.space_group_name_H-M   'P 1'
#
loop_
_entity.id
_entity.type
_entity.pdbx_description
1 polymer ?
#
loop_
_entity_poly.entity_id
_entity_poly.type
_entity_poly.pdbx_seq_one_letter_code
_entity_poly.pdbx_strand_id
1 'polypeptide(L)'
;MKVLKLGSVGPSVELLQLALGRAGARSLAPDGIFGSATKAALRAFQSDNGLAADGVAGPATHRALMPYYTGFASHRIHRGDTLFALSQLYNVPLTAILTANPGIVPEKLAVGSSVVIPLPFDIVPTNISFTSALVSYCVRGIAARYPFVKTGQFGKSVMGRPLWYLSIGEGEKSVFYNAAHHANEWITVPLLLSFAEKLARAYAEGGKIFGRSAKEIYQSAAVYIAPCVDPDGVDLVTGELTSGEFYDGAKRIAQNYPDVPFPSGWKANIRGTDLNLQYPAGWEQARENKFALGVVGPAPADYVGSTPLSAPESRAMYDFTLALSPQLTLAYHTQGEVIYWRYLDLLPPRSREIADTFSAVSGYAAEETPFASGFAGYKDWFIQNFDRPGYTIEAGRGVNPLPLGQFDQIFEDNLGILTLAPLLI
;
A
#
# COMPACT_ATOMS: atom_id res chain seq x y z
N MET A 1 15.16 7.13 -10.04
CA MET A 1 14.57 6.16 -10.97
C MET A 1 15.68 5.53 -11.80
N LYS A 2 15.59 4.23 -12.05
CA LYS A 2 16.58 3.49 -12.85
C LYS A 2 16.46 3.87 -14.32
N VAL A 3 17.56 3.81 -15.06
CA VAL A 3 17.52 3.91 -16.53
C VAL A 3 17.08 2.56 -17.09
N LEU A 4 15.97 2.52 -17.83
CA LEU A 4 15.45 1.29 -18.43
C LEU A 4 15.67 1.28 -19.94
N LYS A 5 16.06 0.13 -20.48
CA LYS A 5 16.35 -0.05 -21.90
C LYS A 5 16.02 -1.48 -22.33
N LEU A 6 16.11 -1.77 -23.63
CA LEU A 6 15.93 -3.12 -24.17
C LEU A 6 16.73 -4.15 -23.35
N GLY A 7 16.06 -5.21 -22.89
CA GLY A 7 16.63 -6.24 -22.03
C GLY A 7 16.53 -5.98 -20.52
N SER A 8 16.13 -4.78 -20.07
CA SER A 8 15.71 -4.56 -18.68
C SER A 8 14.51 -5.43 -18.32
N VAL A 9 14.44 -5.87 -17.07
CA VAL A 9 13.31 -6.67 -16.54
C VAL A 9 12.91 -6.21 -15.14
N GLY A 10 11.71 -6.60 -14.69
CA GLY A 10 11.22 -6.45 -13.31
C GLY A 10 10.19 -5.34 -13.11
N PRO A 11 9.83 -5.03 -11.85
CA PRO A 11 8.71 -4.13 -11.52
C PRO A 11 8.80 -2.72 -12.11
N SER A 12 10.01 -2.16 -12.20
CA SER A 12 10.25 -0.87 -12.87
C SER A 12 9.84 -0.89 -14.36
N VAL A 13 9.97 -2.04 -15.04
CA VAL A 13 9.53 -2.21 -16.43
C VAL A 13 8.02 -2.36 -16.51
N GLU A 14 7.40 -3.11 -15.59
CA GLU A 14 5.93 -3.20 -15.49
C GLU A 14 5.30 -1.81 -15.31
N LEU A 15 5.87 -0.99 -14.42
CA LEU A 15 5.44 0.39 -14.21
C LEU A 15 5.63 1.27 -15.46
N LEU A 16 6.74 1.11 -16.20
CA LEU A 16 6.95 1.79 -17.48
C LEU A 16 5.88 1.39 -18.51
N GLN A 17 5.62 0.10 -18.66
CA GLN A 17 4.62 -0.44 -19.60
C GLN A 17 3.22 0.05 -19.24
N LEU A 18 2.84 0.00 -17.95
CA LEU A 18 1.58 0.55 -17.45
C LEU A 18 1.44 2.03 -17.81
N ALA A 19 2.48 2.84 -17.57
CA ALA A 19 2.45 4.26 -17.86
C ALA A 19 2.36 4.56 -19.37
N LEU A 20 3.07 3.79 -20.21
CA LEU A 20 2.94 3.89 -21.67
C LEU A 20 1.54 3.50 -22.14
N GLY A 21 0.94 2.46 -21.55
CA GLY A 21 -0.44 2.06 -21.81
C GLY A 21 -1.43 3.16 -21.46
N ARG A 22 -1.28 3.77 -20.27
CA ARG A 22 -2.05 4.95 -19.82
C ARG A 22 -1.83 6.17 -20.72
N ALA A 23 -0.65 6.31 -21.34
CA ALA A 23 -0.32 7.38 -22.28
C ALA A 23 -0.80 7.13 -23.72
N GLY A 24 -1.41 5.98 -24.02
CA GLY A 24 -2.03 5.69 -25.32
C GLY A 24 -1.63 4.36 -25.95
N ALA A 25 -0.56 3.69 -25.49
CA ALA A 25 -0.11 2.40 -26.01
C ALA A 25 -0.93 1.22 -25.44
N ARG A 26 -2.26 1.26 -25.61
CA ARG A 26 -3.23 0.40 -24.89
C ARG A 26 -3.06 -1.12 -25.09
N SER A 27 -2.39 -1.56 -26.15
CA SER A 27 -2.11 -2.98 -26.40
C SER A 27 -0.86 -3.51 -25.67
N LEU A 28 -0.12 -2.64 -24.98
CA LEU A 28 1.08 -3.03 -24.25
C LEU A 28 0.72 -3.58 -22.87
N ALA A 29 0.83 -4.90 -22.72
CA ALA A 29 0.67 -5.56 -21.43
C ALA A 29 1.90 -5.30 -20.52
N PRO A 30 1.71 -5.06 -19.22
CA PRO A 30 2.80 -5.01 -18.24
C PRO A 30 3.33 -6.41 -17.92
N ASP A 31 4.21 -6.95 -18.76
CA ASP A 31 4.85 -8.26 -18.54
C ASP A 31 6.19 -8.18 -17.80
N GLY A 32 6.66 -6.96 -17.50
CA GLY A 32 7.92 -6.71 -16.82
C GLY A 32 9.15 -6.97 -17.68
N ILE A 33 8.99 -7.20 -18.99
CA ILE A 33 10.07 -7.46 -19.94
C ILE A 33 10.19 -6.29 -20.92
N PHE A 34 11.35 -5.63 -20.94
CA PHE A 34 11.60 -4.56 -21.88
C PHE A 34 12.01 -5.16 -23.23
N GLY A 35 10.99 -5.60 -23.99
CA GLY A 35 11.13 -6.12 -25.35
C GLY A 35 11.00 -5.06 -26.46
N SER A 36 10.88 -5.54 -27.70
CA SER A 36 10.72 -4.70 -28.89
C SER A 36 9.43 -3.87 -28.86
N ALA A 37 8.33 -4.43 -28.38
CA ALA A 37 7.05 -3.73 -28.24
C ALA A 37 7.15 -2.54 -27.27
N THR A 38 7.74 -2.76 -26.08
CA THR A 38 8.01 -1.70 -25.10
C THR A 38 8.92 -0.62 -25.68
N LYS A 39 9.97 -1.00 -26.42
CA LYS A 39 10.86 -0.04 -27.08
C LYS A 39 10.13 0.81 -28.13
N ALA A 40 9.28 0.19 -28.95
CA ALA A 40 8.51 0.89 -29.97
C ALA A 40 7.52 1.89 -29.34
N ALA A 41 6.77 1.46 -28.34
CA ALA A 41 5.84 2.31 -27.58
C ALA A 41 6.57 3.48 -26.91
N LEU A 42 7.74 3.22 -26.33
CA LEU A 42 8.55 4.27 -25.70
C LEU A 42 9.04 5.31 -26.71
N ARG A 43 9.50 4.89 -27.89
CA ARG A 43 9.96 5.81 -28.94
C ARG A 43 8.82 6.66 -29.49
N ALA A 44 7.62 6.09 -29.63
CA ALA A 44 6.43 6.83 -30.00
C ALA A 44 6.11 7.89 -28.94
N PHE A 45 6.00 7.48 -27.67
CA PHE A 45 5.78 8.39 -26.54
C PHE A 45 6.82 9.51 -26.48
N GLN A 46 8.11 9.19 -26.65
CA GLN A 46 9.18 10.19 -26.68
C GLN A 46 8.99 11.20 -27.81
N SER A 47 8.71 10.73 -29.03
CA SER A 47 8.45 11.61 -30.19
C SER A 47 7.26 12.54 -29.93
N ASP A 48 6.15 11.99 -29.43
CA ASP A 48 4.92 12.74 -29.16
C ASP A 48 5.09 13.80 -28.07
N ASN A 49 6.08 13.62 -27.19
CA ASN A 49 6.40 14.54 -26.09
C ASN A 49 7.65 15.39 -26.36
N GLY A 50 8.14 15.45 -27.61
CA GLY A 50 9.27 16.30 -28.00
C GLY A 50 10.61 15.88 -27.37
N LEU A 51 10.75 14.61 -26.99
CA LEU A 51 11.98 14.02 -26.46
C LEU A 51 12.78 13.32 -27.57
N ALA A 52 14.06 13.06 -27.32
CA ALA A 52 14.84 12.18 -28.18
C ALA A 52 14.24 10.76 -28.15
N ALA A 53 13.77 10.28 -29.30
CA ALA A 53 13.15 8.96 -29.45
C ALA A 53 14.19 7.83 -29.54
N ASP A 54 15.04 7.71 -28.52
CA ASP A 54 16.13 6.73 -28.41
C ASP A 54 15.68 5.35 -27.89
N GLY A 55 14.46 5.26 -27.35
CA GLY A 55 13.91 4.04 -26.75
C GLY A 55 14.59 3.68 -25.42
N VAL A 56 15.12 4.67 -24.71
CA VAL A 56 15.69 4.55 -23.36
C VAL A 56 14.87 5.39 -22.38
N ALA A 57 14.37 4.78 -21.31
CA ALA A 57 13.65 5.49 -20.27
C ALA A 57 14.68 6.11 -19.30
N GLY A 58 15.20 7.29 -19.67
CA GLY A 58 16.06 8.10 -18.83
C GLY A 58 15.28 9.11 -17.96
N PRO A 59 15.99 9.97 -17.21
CA PRO A 59 15.35 10.96 -16.33
C PRO A 59 14.36 11.90 -17.03
N ALA A 60 14.62 12.30 -18.27
CA ALA A 60 13.70 13.15 -19.05
C ALA A 60 12.40 12.39 -19.40
N THR A 61 12.53 11.15 -19.88
CA THR A 61 11.40 10.28 -20.20
C THR A 61 10.54 10.01 -18.97
N HIS A 62 11.15 9.67 -17.82
CA HIS A 62 10.40 9.46 -16.59
C HIS A 62 9.69 10.73 -16.06
N ARG A 63 10.28 11.91 -16.28
CA ARG A 63 9.62 13.18 -15.94
C ARG A 63 8.38 13.40 -16.79
N ALA A 64 8.45 13.13 -18.08
CA ALA A 64 7.30 13.20 -18.99
C ALA A 64 6.22 12.15 -18.64
N LEU A 65 6.63 10.97 -18.16
CA LEU A 65 5.71 9.91 -17.73
C LEU A 65 5.09 10.12 -16.34
N MET A 66 5.56 11.11 -15.57
CA MET A 66 5.12 11.33 -14.19
C MET A 66 3.60 11.39 -14.03
N PRO A 67 2.82 12.09 -14.89
CA PRO A 67 1.36 12.09 -14.78
C PRO A 67 0.73 10.71 -14.87
N TYR A 68 1.34 9.80 -15.63
CA TYR A 68 0.88 8.42 -15.82
C TYR A 68 1.32 7.47 -14.71
N TYR A 69 2.31 7.85 -13.90
CA TYR A 69 2.65 7.18 -12.64
C TYR A 69 1.72 7.62 -11.50
N THR A 70 1.41 8.91 -11.41
CA THR A 70 0.64 9.47 -10.28
C THR A 70 -0.85 9.62 -10.54
N GLY A 71 -1.32 9.48 -11.78
CA GLY A 71 -2.74 9.59 -12.11
C GLY A 71 -3.30 11.01 -12.17
N PHE A 72 -2.45 12.03 -12.22
CA PHE A 72 -2.87 13.41 -12.44
C PHE A 72 -1.84 14.21 -13.22
N ALA A 73 -2.30 15.17 -14.02
CA ALA A 73 -1.46 16.18 -14.64
C ALA A 73 -1.59 17.52 -13.92
N SER A 74 -0.54 18.33 -13.96
CA SER A 74 -0.59 19.74 -13.54
C SER A 74 -0.69 20.61 -14.79
N HIS A 75 -1.89 21.11 -15.10
CA HIS A 75 -2.10 22.00 -16.23
C HIS A 75 -1.84 23.44 -15.81
N ARG A 76 -0.97 24.16 -16.53
CA ARG A 76 -0.75 25.59 -16.31
C ARG A 76 -1.78 26.37 -17.12
N ILE A 77 -2.58 27.21 -16.47
CA ILE A 77 -3.63 28.01 -17.12
C ILE A 77 -3.02 28.99 -18.13
N HIS A 78 -3.53 28.95 -19.35
CA HIS A 78 -3.28 29.88 -20.43
C HIS A 78 -4.50 30.79 -20.66
N ARG A 79 -4.30 31.88 -21.40
CA ARG A 79 -5.39 32.78 -21.79
C ARG A 79 -6.40 32.00 -22.64
N GLY A 80 -7.67 32.05 -22.24
CA GLY A 80 -8.77 31.39 -22.94
C GLY A 80 -9.14 30.01 -22.39
N ASP A 81 -8.34 29.47 -21.46
CA ASP A 81 -8.71 28.24 -20.78
C ASP A 81 -9.98 28.43 -19.93
N THR A 82 -10.82 27.41 -19.96
CA THR A 82 -11.93 27.23 -19.03
C THR A 82 -11.88 25.82 -18.49
N LEU A 83 -12.39 25.60 -17.28
CA LEU A 83 -12.42 24.25 -16.72
C LEU A 83 -13.23 23.27 -17.59
N PHE A 84 -14.26 23.76 -18.30
CA PHE A 84 -15.01 22.97 -19.26
C PHE A 84 -14.16 22.57 -20.48
N ALA A 85 -13.40 23.50 -21.06
CA ALA A 85 -12.50 23.20 -22.17
C ALA A 85 -11.41 22.20 -21.74
N LEU A 86 -10.86 22.35 -20.52
CA LEU A 86 -9.90 21.40 -19.96
C LEU A 86 -10.53 20.03 -19.71
N SER A 87 -11.77 19.97 -19.22
CA SER A 87 -12.53 18.73 -19.09
C SER A 87 -12.64 17.99 -20.42
N GLN A 88 -12.94 18.69 -21.51
CA GLN A 88 -13.01 18.08 -22.85
C GLN A 88 -11.63 17.67 -23.36
N LEU A 89 -10.61 18.53 -23.19
CA LEU A 89 -9.23 18.29 -23.64
C LEU A 89 -8.64 17.02 -23.01
N TYR A 90 -8.83 16.84 -21.71
CA TYR A 90 -8.27 15.70 -20.98
C TYR A 90 -9.22 14.50 -20.89
N ASN A 91 -10.44 14.62 -21.42
CA ASN A 91 -11.51 13.63 -21.29
C ASN A 91 -11.78 13.26 -19.82
N VAL A 92 -11.98 14.28 -18.98
CA VAL A 92 -12.20 14.17 -17.54
C VAL A 92 -13.50 14.90 -17.17
N PRO A 93 -14.35 14.36 -16.29
CA PRO A 93 -15.52 15.07 -15.80
C PRO A 93 -15.13 16.39 -15.14
N LEU A 94 -15.86 17.47 -15.44
CA LEU A 94 -15.65 18.78 -14.80
C LEU A 94 -15.71 18.69 -13.27
N THR A 95 -16.61 17.87 -12.73
CA THR A 95 -16.73 17.62 -11.29
C THR A 95 -15.45 17.04 -10.69
N ALA A 96 -14.74 16.17 -11.39
CA ALA A 96 -13.47 15.62 -10.90
C ALA A 96 -12.37 16.70 -10.87
N ILE A 97 -12.33 17.61 -11.84
CA ILE A 97 -11.43 18.77 -11.82
C ILE A 97 -11.75 19.66 -10.63
N LEU A 98 -13.03 19.96 -10.38
CA LEU A 98 -13.44 20.79 -9.24
C LEU A 98 -13.08 20.13 -7.90
N THR A 99 -13.30 18.83 -7.74
CA THR A 99 -12.91 18.05 -6.54
C THR A 99 -11.41 18.14 -6.28
N ALA A 100 -10.58 17.99 -7.32
CA ALA A 100 -9.12 18.03 -7.19
C ALA A 100 -8.56 19.44 -6.92
N ASN A 101 -9.37 20.49 -7.09
CA ASN A 101 -8.94 21.89 -6.95
C ASN A 101 -9.91 22.68 -6.05
N PRO A 102 -9.97 22.36 -4.74
CA PRO A 102 -10.87 23.04 -3.81
C PRO A 102 -10.60 24.56 -3.79
N GLY A 103 -11.67 25.35 -3.83
CA GLY A 103 -11.60 26.80 -3.84
C GLY A 103 -11.30 27.44 -5.20
N ILE A 104 -11.10 26.64 -6.27
CA ILE A 104 -11.00 27.20 -7.62
C ILE A 104 -12.32 27.85 -8.01
N VAL A 105 -12.25 29.06 -8.58
CA VAL A 105 -13.42 29.79 -9.11
C VAL A 105 -13.36 29.70 -10.64
N PRO A 106 -14.26 28.93 -11.29
CA PRO A 106 -14.20 28.67 -12.73
C PRO A 106 -14.16 29.92 -13.61
N GLU A 107 -14.81 31.00 -13.17
CA GLU A 107 -14.91 32.27 -13.89
C GLU A 107 -13.68 33.18 -13.67
N LYS A 108 -12.80 32.83 -12.73
CA LYS A 108 -11.66 33.66 -12.31
C LYS A 108 -10.33 32.88 -12.34
N LEU A 109 -10.11 32.12 -13.42
CA LEU A 109 -8.84 31.42 -13.62
C LEU A 109 -7.71 32.43 -13.85
N ALA A 110 -6.66 32.35 -13.02
CA ALA A 110 -5.49 33.19 -13.14
C ALA A 110 -4.50 32.60 -14.15
N VAL A 111 -4.19 33.34 -15.22
CA VAL A 111 -3.18 32.92 -16.20
C VAL A 111 -1.85 32.68 -15.49
N GLY A 112 -1.25 31.52 -15.75
CA GLY A 112 0.01 31.08 -15.16
C GLY A 112 -0.13 30.26 -13.88
N SER A 113 -1.32 30.20 -13.25
CA SER A 113 -1.58 29.29 -12.13
C SER A 113 -1.70 27.85 -12.60
N SER A 114 -1.64 26.89 -11.68
CA SER A 114 -1.78 25.46 -11.98
C SER A 114 -3.13 24.93 -11.54
N VAL A 115 -3.66 24.00 -12.33
CA VAL A 115 -4.86 23.21 -12.04
C VAL A 115 -4.50 21.74 -12.12
N VAL A 116 -4.88 20.98 -11.10
CA VAL A 116 -4.74 19.52 -11.07
C VAL A 116 -5.81 18.91 -11.98
N ILE A 117 -5.39 18.10 -12.94
CA ILE A 117 -6.27 17.36 -13.84
C ILE A 117 -6.19 15.88 -13.48
N PRO A 118 -7.22 15.28 -12.86
CA PRO A 118 -7.21 13.86 -12.51
C PRO A 118 -7.43 13.02 -13.77
N LEU A 119 -6.41 12.28 -14.19
CA LEU A 119 -6.45 11.54 -15.46
C LEU A 119 -7.48 10.40 -15.40
N PRO A 120 -8.07 10.00 -16.54
CA PRO A 120 -9.23 9.11 -16.57
C PRO A 120 -8.86 7.61 -16.44
N PHE A 121 -8.15 7.26 -15.38
CA PHE A 121 -7.83 5.89 -14.99
C PHE A 121 -7.65 5.79 -13.47
N ASP A 122 -7.69 4.56 -12.94
CA ASP A 122 -7.47 4.32 -11.52
C ASP A 122 -5.99 4.54 -11.15
N ILE A 123 -5.75 5.20 -10.02
CA ILE A 123 -4.42 5.56 -9.54
C ILE A 123 -3.67 4.28 -9.17
N VAL A 124 -4.33 3.41 -8.40
CA VAL A 124 -3.76 2.16 -7.86
C VAL A 124 -3.93 1.04 -8.89
N PRO A 125 -2.85 0.58 -9.55
CA PRO A 125 -2.95 -0.57 -10.44
C PRO A 125 -3.08 -1.87 -9.62
N THR A 126 -3.69 -2.89 -10.22
CA THR A 126 -3.89 -4.21 -9.59
C THR A 126 -3.23 -5.35 -10.37
N ASN A 127 -2.57 -5.02 -11.49
CA ASN A 127 -1.99 -5.96 -12.43
C ASN A 127 -0.47 -5.83 -12.59
N ILE A 128 0.20 -5.12 -11.68
CA ILE A 128 1.66 -5.02 -11.61
C ILE A 128 2.16 -5.19 -10.17
N SER A 129 3.40 -5.60 -10.04
CA SER A 129 4.11 -5.77 -8.78
C SER A 129 4.28 -4.42 -8.07
N PHE A 130 4.01 -4.39 -6.76
CA PHE A 130 4.16 -3.16 -5.97
C PHE A 130 5.61 -2.94 -5.54
N THR A 131 6.02 -1.68 -5.62
CA THR A 131 7.32 -1.21 -5.12
C THR A 131 7.10 -0.02 -4.21
N SER A 132 8.08 0.29 -3.37
CA SER A 132 8.08 1.49 -2.52
C SER A 132 7.90 2.80 -3.32
N ALA A 133 8.40 2.84 -4.56
CA ALA A 133 8.19 3.96 -5.47
C ALA A 133 6.73 4.05 -5.93
N LEU A 134 6.12 2.93 -6.32
CA LEU A 134 4.71 2.89 -6.72
C LEU A 134 3.77 3.25 -5.56
N VAL A 135 4.06 2.79 -4.34
CA VAL A 135 3.34 3.24 -3.13
C VAL A 135 3.37 4.76 -3.03
N SER A 136 4.55 5.36 -3.18
CA SER A 136 4.71 6.83 -3.14
C SER A 136 3.93 7.55 -4.24
N TYR A 137 3.88 6.99 -5.46
CA TYR A 137 3.08 7.56 -6.55
C TYR A 137 1.58 7.45 -6.29
N CYS A 138 1.10 6.33 -5.75
CA CYS A 138 -0.31 6.14 -5.40
C CYS A 138 -0.74 7.12 -4.30
N VAL A 139 0.04 7.25 -3.23
CA VAL A 139 -0.24 8.20 -2.13
C VAL A 139 -0.34 9.64 -2.66
N ARG A 140 0.61 10.06 -3.49
CA ARG A 140 0.60 11.40 -4.11
C ARG A 140 -0.58 11.60 -5.05
N GLY A 141 -0.91 10.57 -5.83
CA GLY A 141 -2.04 10.58 -6.76
C GLY A 141 -3.38 10.73 -6.05
N ILE A 142 -3.59 9.93 -5.01
CA ILE A 142 -4.81 10.00 -4.19
C ILE A 142 -4.93 11.37 -3.53
N ALA A 143 -3.85 11.89 -2.92
CA ALA A 143 -3.85 13.20 -2.29
C ALA A 143 -4.13 14.35 -3.28
N ALA A 144 -3.58 14.28 -4.49
CA ALA A 144 -3.79 15.31 -5.51
C ALA A 144 -5.21 15.28 -6.08
N ARG A 145 -5.79 14.07 -6.28
CA ARG A 145 -7.15 13.92 -6.81
C ARG A 145 -8.23 14.20 -5.76
N TYR A 146 -7.92 13.94 -4.49
CA TYR A 146 -8.84 14.07 -3.37
C TYR A 146 -8.19 14.86 -2.23
N PRO A 147 -8.14 16.20 -2.29
CA PRO A 147 -7.42 17.01 -1.30
C PRO A 147 -7.96 16.95 0.14
N PHE A 148 -9.14 16.37 0.36
CA PHE A 148 -9.65 16.05 1.70
C PHE A 148 -9.02 14.78 2.30
N VAL A 149 -8.27 14.00 1.52
CA VAL A 149 -7.46 12.88 2.00
C VAL A 149 -6.15 13.44 2.52
N LYS A 150 -5.93 13.33 3.83
CA LYS A 150 -4.67 13.76 4.45
C LYS A 150 -3.62 12.67 4.22
N THR A 151 -2.38 13.07 3.96
CA THR A 151 -1.26 12.13 3.83
C THR A 151 -0.05 12.65 4.58
N GLY A 152 0.83 11.74 4.99
CA GLY A 152 2.06 12.10 5.68
C GLY A 152 3.02 10.93 5.81
N GLN A 153 4.14 11.15 6.48
CA GLN A 153 5.12 10.13 6.79
C GLN A 153 5.20 9.99 8.30
N PHE A 154 5.11 8.76 8.80
CA PHE A 154 5.19 8.49 10.25
C PHE A 154 6.53 7.87 10.66
N GLY A 155 7.39 7.56 9.70
CA GLY A 155 8.72 7.02 9.95
C GLY A 155 9.49 6.77 8.66
N LYS A 156 10.62 6.08 8.80
CA LYS A 156 11.44 5.62 7.69
C LYS A 156 11.90 4.19 7.93
N SER A 157 12.03 3.44 6.84
CA SER A 157 12.64 2.12 6.86
C SER A 157 14.15 2.16 7.10
N VAL A 158 14.77 1.00 7.23
CA VAL A 158 16.23 0.81 7.30
C VAL A 158 16.97 1.52 6.16
N MET A 159 16.46 1.43 4.92
CA MET A 159 17.05 2.07 3.75
C MET A 159 16.63 3.55 3.60
N GLY A 160 15.94 4.11 4.60
CA GLY A 160 15.50 5.50 4.62
C GLY A 160 14.27 5.80 3.77
N ARG A 161 13.55 4.76 3.30
CA ARG A 161 12.32 4.94 2.52
C ARG A 161 11.20 5.41 3.45
N PRO A 162 10.33 6.32 2.98
CA PRO A 162 9.24 6.84 3.80
C PRO A 162 8.20 5.76 4.11
N LEU A 163 7.77 5.72 5.37
CA LEU A 163 6.57 4.99 5.79
C LEU A 163 5.38 5.95 5.71
N TRP A 164 4.55 5.76 4.69
CA TRP A 164 3.43 6.64 4.39
C TRP A 164 2.19 6.32 5.22
N TYR A 165 1.39 7.33 5.53
CA TYR A 165 -0.01 7.13 5.90
C TYR A 165 -0.95 7.96 5.02
N LEU A 166 -2.19 7.47 4.88
CA LEU A 166 -3.34 8.23 4.40
C LEU A 166 -4.39 8.31 5.52
N SER A 167 -5.21 9.36 5.53
CA SER A 167 -6.36 9.49 6.43
C SER A 167 -7.56 10.06 5.68
N ILE A 168 -8.70 9.38 5.79
CA ILE A 168 -9.97 9.73 5.15
C ILE A 168 -11.06 9.77 6.22
N GLY A 169 -11.71 10.92 6.39
CA GLY A 169 -12.76 11.12 7.40
C GLY A 169 -12.42 12.19 8.43
N GLU A 170 -13.45 12.68 9.10
CA GLU A 170 -13.38 13.77 10.09
C GLU A 170 -14.05 13.39 11.42
N GLY A 171 -14.47 12.13 11.58
CA GLY A 171 -15.04 11.66 12.84
C GLY A 171 -14.05 11.78 14.03
N GLU A 172 -14.59 11.96 15.24
CA GLU A 172 -13.80 12.08 16.47
C GLU A 172 -13.03 10.79 16.81
N LYS A 173 -13.55 9.65 16.37
CA LYS A 173 -12.90 8.34 16.50
C LYS A 173 -12.08 8.03 15.26
N SER A 174 -11.13 7.10 15.39
CA SER A 174 -10.33 6.61 14.28
C SER A 174 -10.21 5.08 14.27
N VAL A 175 -10.07 4.55 13.06
CA VAL A 175 -9.62 3.17 12.83
C VAL A 175 -8.27 3.21 12.14
N PHE A 176 -7.44 2.19 12.36
CA PHE A 176 -6.12 2.12 11.75
C PHE A 176 -5.87 0.81 11.02
N TYR A 177 -5.67 0.90 9.71
CA TYR A 177 -5.38 -0.24 8.83
C TYR A 177 -3.91 -0.22 8.44
N ASN A 178 -3.26 -1.38 8.46
CA ASN A 178 -1.86 -1.50 8.08
C ASN A 178 -1.62 -2.79 7.30
N ALA A 179 -0.59 -2.80 6.46
CA ALA A 179 -0.29 -3.87 5.52
C ALA A 179 1.22 -4.04 5.31
N ALA A 180 1.60 -5.22 4.81
CA ALA A 180 2.97 -5.59 4.48
C ALA A 180 3.95 -5.38 5.63
N HIS A 181 3.61 -5.89 6.82
CA HIS A 181 4.62 -6.17 7.87
C HIS A 181 5.59 -7.25 7.42
N HIS A 182 5.10 -8.24 6.66
CA HIS A 182 5.95 -9.20 5.98
C HIS A 182 6.11 -8.86 4.50
N ALA A 183 7.35 -8.91 4.03
CA ALA A 183 7.75 -8.52 2.68
C ALA A 183 7.05 -9.32 1.55
N ASN A 184 6.85 -10.63 1.74
CA ASN A 184 6.22 -11.50 0.74
C ASN A 184 4.68 -11.47 0.76
N GLU A 185 4.08 -10.70 1.67
CA GLU A 185 2.62 -10.49 1.77
C GLU A 185 2.23 -9.16 1.10
N TRP A 186 3.05 -8.68 0.16
CA TRP A 186 2.95 -7.36 -0.45
C TRP A 186 1.66 -7.10 -1.22
N ILE A 187 0.88 -8.13 -1.58
CA ILE A 187 -0.44 -7.98 -2.21
C ILE A 187 -1.44 -7.22 -1.30
N THR A 188 -1.18 -7.18 0.01
CA THR A 188 -1.94 -6.37 0.97
C THR A 188 -1.75 -4.85 0.77
N VAL A 189 -0.66 -4.42 0.11
CA VAL A 189 -0.39 -3.01 -0.21
C VAL A 189 -1.41 -2.45 -1.21
N PRO A 190 -1.60 -3.03 -2.42
CA PRO A 190 -2.66 -2.57 -3.32
C PRO A 190 -4.05 -2.77 -2.73
N LEU A 191 -4.28 -3.76 -1.85
CA LEU A 191 -5.58 -3.95 -1.21
C LEU A 191 -6.01 -2.69 -0.43
N LEU A 192 -5.14 -2.18 0.45
CA LEU A 192 -5.45 -0.99 1.24
C LEU A 192 -5.45 0.30 0.41
N LEU A 193 -4.56 0.43 -0.58
CA LEU A 193 -4.54 1.61 -1.46
C LEU A 193 -5.78 1.67 -2.37
N SER A 194 -6.21 0.54 -2.93
CA SER A 194 -7.42 0.46 -3.76
C SER A 194 -8.66 0.80 -2.93
N PHE A 195 -8.73 0.36 -1.68
CA PHE A 195 -9.80 0.76 -0.77
C PHE A 195 -9.78 2.27 -0.50
N ALA A 196 -8.60 2.85 -0.22
CA ALA A 196 -8.44 4.28 0.01
C ALA A 196 -8.93 5.11 -1.20
N GLU A 197 -8.53 4.72 -2.42
CA GLU A 197 -8.97 5.36 -3.65
C GLU A 197 -10.49 5.23 -3.85
N LYS A 198 -11.05 4.03 -3.64
CA LYS A 198 -12.49 3.77 -3.80
C LYS A 198 -13.34 4.54 -2.79
N LEU A 199 -12.90 4.61 -1.52
CA LEU A 199 -13.58 5.38 -0.48
C LEU A 199 -13.53 6.88 -0.78
N ALA A 200 -12.37 7.41 -1.16
CA ALA A 200 -12.23 8.82 -1.51
C ALA A 200 -13.09 9.20 -2.71
N ARG A 201 -13.10 8.36 -3.76
CA ARG A 201 -13.96 8.54 -4.93
C ARG A 201 -15.43 8.54 -4.56
N ALA A 202 -15.87 7.52 -3.83
CA ALA A 202 -17.27 7.41 -3.40
C ALA A 202 -17.69 8.61 -2.55
N TYR A 203 -16.82 9.13 -1.67
CA TYR A 203 -17.13 10.34 -0.91
C TYR A 203 -17.26 11.57 -1.80
N ALA A 204 -16.30 11.80 -2.71
CA ALA A 204 -16.32 12.93 -3.63
C ALA A 204 -17.55 12.95 -4.56
N GLU A 205 -18.06 11.77 -4.92
CA GLU A 205 -19.20 11.61 -5.82
C GLU A 205 -20.54 11.48 -5.07
N GLY A 206 -20.54 11.53 -3.74
CA GLY A 206 -21.75 11.31 -2.94
C GLY A 206 -22.30 9.87 -3.03
N GLY A 207 -21.45 8.92 -3.37
CA GLY A 207 -21.76 7.51 -3.62
C GLY A 207 -21.71 6.62 -2.38
N LYS A 208 -21.57 5.31 -2.65
CA LYS A 208 -21.58 4.24 -1.65
C LYS A 208 -20.40 3.29 -1.85
N ILE A 209 -19.98 2.64 -0.77
CA ILE A 209 -19.03 1.52 -0.77
C ILE A 209 -19.64 0.39 0.06
N PHE A 210 -19.64 -0.83 -0.48
CA PHE A 210 -20.30 -2.00 0.15
C PHE A 210 -21.72 -1.70 0.67
N GLY A 211 -22.53 -1.00 -0.13
CA GLY A 211 -23.90 -0.61 0.23
C GLY A 211 -24.04 0.52 1.27
N ARG A 212 -22.95 0.95 1.91
CA ARG A 212 -22.92 2.04 2.91
C ARG A 212 -22.58 3.38 2.28
N SER A 213 -23.13 4.46 2.83
CA SER A 213 -22.84 5.81 2.34
C SER A 213 -21.40 6.18 2.65
N ALA A 214 -20.64 6.64 1.65
CA ALA A 214 -19.28 7.12 1.89
C ALA A 214 -19.25 8.35 2.80
N LYS A 215 -20.31 9.18 2.75
CA LYS A 215 -20.48 10.31 3.67
C LYS A 215 -20.69 9.87 5.11
N GLU A 216 -21.50 8.83 5.33
CA GLU A 216 -21.70 8.24 6.66
C GLU A 216 -20.35 7.78 7.23
N ILE A 217 -19.60 6.99 6.48
CA ILE A 217 -18.26 6.52 6.88
C ILE A 217 -17.32 7.68 7.23
N TYR A 218 -17.26 8.68 6.34
CA TYR A 218 -16.41 9.87 6.51
C TYR A 218 -16.74 10.63 7.80
N GLN A 219 -18.02 10.67 8.20
CA GLN A 219 -18.49 11.35 9.40
C GLN A 219 -18.36 10.50 10.67
N SER A 220 -18.45 9.16 10.55
CA SER A 220 -18.37 8.25 11.69
C SER A 220 -16.97 8.17 12.29
N ALA A 221 -15.94 8.05 11.46
CA ALA A 221 -14.57 7.92 11.93
C ALA A 221 -13.54 8.37 10.88
N ALA A 222 -12.37 8.79 11.34
CA ALA A 222 -11.20 8.94 10.50
C ALA A 222 -10.53 7.57 10.25
N VAL A 223 -10.51 7.13 8.98
CA VAL A 223 -9.86 5.89 8.54
C VAL A 223 -8.39 6.20 8.23
N TYR A 224 -7.48 5.76 9.10
CA TYR A 224 -6.04 5.85 8.86
C TYR A 224 -5.52 4.56 8.20
N ILE A 225 -4.64 4.71 7.23
CA ILE A 225 -4.08 3.61 6.43
C ILE A 225 -2.56 3.76 6.35
N ALA A 226 -1.80 2.80 6.86
CA ALA A 226 -0.38 2.62 6.60
C ALA A 226 -0.19 1.50 5.56
N PRO A 227 -0.13 1.83 4.25
CA PRO A 227 -0.28 0.84 3.20
C PRO A 227 0.92 -0.11 3.06
N CYS A 228 2.09 0.24 3.57
CA CYS A 228 3.29 -0.59 3.47
C CYS A 228 4.25 -0.30 4.63
N VAL A 229 4.34 -1.25 5.55
CA VAL A 229 5.20 -1.15 6.74
C VAL A 229 6.64 -1.56 6.44
N ASP A 230 6.85 -2.52 5.53
CA ASP A 230 8.18 -2.97 5.08
C ASP A 230 8.48 -2.63 3.61
N PRO A 231 8.65 -1.35 3.23
CA PRO A 231 8.92 -0.98 1.85
C PRO A 231 10.27 -1.52 1.33
N ASP A 232 11.21 -1.85 2.22
CA ASP A 232 12.52 -2.36 1.81
C ASP A 232 12.45 -3.85 1.46
N GLY A 233 11.79 -4.65 2.31
CA GLY A 233 11.53 -6.06 2.04
C GLY A 233 10.60 -6.25 0.84
N VAL A 234 9.57 -5.41 0.68
CA VAL A 234 8.71 -5.44 -0.52
C VAL A 234 9.52 -5.22 -1.79
N ASP A 235 10.41 -4.23 -1.83
CA ASP A 235 11.30 -4.02 -2.98
C ASP A 235 12.22 -5.24 -3.22
N LEU A 236 12.68 -5.92 -2.17
CA LEU A 236 13.47 -7.16 -2.29
C LEU A 236 12.65 -8.30 -2.91
N VAL A 237 11.49 -8.60 -2.34
CA VAL A 237 10.67 -9.76 -2.76
C VAL A 237 10.10 -9.58 -4.16
N THR A 238 9.71 -8.36 -4.54
CA THR A 238 9.23 -8.07 -5.90
C THR A 238 10.33 -8.02 -6.94
N GLY A 239 11.60 -8.06 -6.53
CA GLY A 239 12.74 -7.99 -7.45
C GLY A 239 13.03 -6.57 -7.96
N GLU A 240 12.53 -5.53 -7.27
CA GLU A 240 12.96 -4.16 -7.52
C GLU A 240 14.36 -3.92 -6.92
N LEU A 241 14.67 -4.48 -5.76
CA LEU A 241 16.01 -4.46 -5.18
C LEU A 241 16.79 -5.72 -5.59
N THR A 242 17.76 -5.56 -6.49
CA THR A 242 18.52 -6.69 -7.07
C THR A 242 20.04 -6.60 -6.89
N SER A 243 20.53 -5.52 -6.31
CA SER A 243 21.96 -5.27 -6.11
C SER A 243 22.22 -4.21 -5.03
N GLY A 244 23.46 -4.11 -4.60
CA GLY A 244 23.91 -3.14 -3.58
C GLY A 244 23.98 -3.74 -2.19
N GLU A 245 24.54 -2.98 -1.25
CA GLU A 245 24.91 -3.47 0.09
C GLU A 245 23.76 -4.15 0.84
N PHE A 246 22.56 -3.58 0.78
CA PHE A 246 21.37 -4.13 1.43
C PHE A 246 20.91 -5.45 0.80
N TYR A 247 20.92 -5.54 -0.54
CA TYR A 247 20.62 -6.78 -1.25
C TYR A 247 21.65 -7.86 -0.92
N ASP A 248 22.93 -7.51 -0.96
CA ASP A 248 24.01 -8.44 -0.65
C ASP A 248 23.96 -8.89 0.81
N GLY A 249 23.53 -8.01 1.73
CA GLY A 249 23.25 -8.33 3.13
C GLY A 249 22.13 -9.36 3.30
N ALA A 250 20.97 -9.10 2.68
CA ALA A 250 19.85 -10.05 2.71
C ALA A 250 20.23 -11.39 2.08
N LYS A 251 20.98 -11.37 0.96
CA LYS A 251 21.49 -12.58 0.31
C LYS A 251 22.44 -13.39 1.22
N ARG A 252 23.35 -12.72 1.96
CA ARG A 252 24.22 -13.39 2.94
C ARG A 252 23.44 -14.03 4.09
N ILE A 253 22.39 -13.36 4.57
CA ILE A 253 21.49 -13.93 5.57
C ILE A 253 20.83 -15.19 5.00
N ALA A 254 20.23 -15.09 3.80
CA ALA A 254 19.51 -16.20 3.16
C ALA A 254 20.39 -17.43 2.88
N GLN A 255 21.70 -17.26 2.66
CA GLN A 255 22.64 -18.39 2.48
C GLN A 255 22.70 -19.34 3.69
N ASN A 256 22.36 -18.85 4.89
CA ASN A 256 22.28 -19.68 6.10
C ASN A 256 20.94 -20.42 6.24
N TYR A 257 19.98 -20.17 5.36
CA TYR A 257 18.63 -20.73 5.38
C TYR A 257 18.25 -21.26 3.98
N PRO A 258 18.94 -22.31 3.48
CA PRO A 258 18.78 -22.78 2.10
C PRO A 258 17.38 -23.31 1.78
N ASP A 259 16.60 -23.70 2.79
CA ASP A 259 15.22 -24.18 2.64
C ASP A 259 14.21 -23.05 2.40
N VAL A 260 14.61 -21.79 2.60
CA VAL A 260 13.75 -20.63 2.33
C VAL A 260 14.12 -20.07 0.96
N PRO A 261 13.19 -20.08 -0.03
CA PRO A 261 13.44 -19.51 -1.34
C PRO A 261 13.85 -18.03 -1.26
N PHE A 262 14.88 -17.62 -1.99
CA PHE A 262 15.32 -16.23 -2.04
C PHE A 262 15.15 -15.63 -3.45
N PRO A 263 14.57 -14.42 -3.59
CA PRO A 263 14.04 -13.58 -2.51
C PRO A 263 12.58 -13.90 -2.13
N SER A 264 11.87 -14.76 -2.87
CA SER A 264 10.40 -14.90 -2.76
C SER A 264 9.89 -15.35 -1.39
N GLY A 265 10.66 -16.15 -0.65
CA GLY A 265 10.32 -16.61 0.71
C GLY A 265 10.70 -15.63 1.82
N TRP A 266 11.30 -14.47 1.50
CA TRP A 266 11.71 -13.48 2.49
C TRP A 266 10.48 -12.80 3.12
N LYS A 267 10.34 -12.88 4.45
CA LYS A 267 9.26 -12.26 5.23
C LYS A 267 9.74 -11.04 6.01
N ALA A 268 10.94 -11.09 6.56
CA ALA A 268 11.49 -10.07 7.44
C ALA A 268 11.74 -8.73 6.73
N ASN A 269 12.08 -7.68 7.49
CA ASN A 269 12.65 -6.47 6.89
C ASN A 269 13.99 -6.75 6.20
N ILE A 270 14.56 -5.74 5.54
CA ILE A 270 15.80 -5.90 4.77
C ILE A 270 17.02 -6.35 5.60
N ARG A 271 16.99 -6.19 6.93
CA ARG A 271 18.03 -6.63 7.86
C ARG A 271 17.74 -8.00 8.49
N GLY A 272 16.68 -8.68 8.07
CA GLY A 272 16.32 -10.00 8.55
C GLY A 272 15.70 -9.99 9.95
N THR A 273 15.00 -8.91 10.32
CA THR A 273 14.17 -8.85 11.53
C THR A 273 12.70 -8.93 11.14
N ASP A 274 11.96 -9.85 11.76
CA ASP A 274 10.52 -9.99 11.54
C ASP A 274 9.77 -8.83 12.24
N LEU A 275 9.16 -7.96 11.43
CA LEU A 275 8.53 -6.74 11.94
C LEU A 275 7.31 -7.04 12.82
N ASN A 276 6.64 -8.18 12.62
CA ASN A 276 5.49 -8.60 13.41
C ASN A 276 5.88 -9.49 14.60
N LEU A 277 7.16 -9.52 14.95
CA LEU A 277 7.67 -10.09 16.21
C LEU A 277 8.45 -9.06 17.04
N GLN A 278 8.25 -7.78 16.75
CA GLN A 278 8.98 -6.68 17.37
C GLN A 278 8.20 -5.91 18.43
N TYR A 279 6.94 -6.26 18.70
CA TYR A 279 6.12 -5.51 19.65
C TYR A 279 6.27 -6.05 21.08
N PRO A 280 6.11 -5.21 22.13
CA PRO A 280 6.39 -5.61 23.51
C PRO A 280 5.57 -6.77 24.07
N ALA A 281 4.36 -7.01 23.56
CA ALA A 281 3.42 -7.99 24.12
C ALA A 281 3.95 -9.43 24.05
N GLY A 282 4.47 -9.93 25.18
CA GLY A 282 5.03 -11.28 25.27
C GLY A 282 6.31 -11.48 24.46
N TRP A 283 7.09 -10.41 24.22
CA TRP A 283 8.29 -10.48 23.40
C TRP A 283 9.35 -11.48 23.91
N GLU A 284 9.58 -11.55 25.22
CA GLU A 284 10.53 -12.53 25.78
C GLU A 284 10.05 -13.97 25.53
N GLN A 285 8.74 -14.24 25.59
CA GLN A 285 8.19 -15.55 25.24
C GLN A 285 8.35 -15.85 23.75
N ALA A 286 8.09 -14.87 22.88
CA ALA A 286 8.35 -15.00 21.45
C ALA A 286 9.82 -15.34 21.19
N ARG A 287 10.74 -14.63 21.86
CA ARG A 287 12.18 -14.86 21.76
C ARG A 287 12.56 -16.27 22.18
N GLU A 288 12.11 -16.74 23.35
CA GLU A 288 12.35 -18.11 23.81
C GLU A 288 11.88 -19.14 22.77
N ASN A 289 10.65 -18.96 22.24
CA ASN A 289 10.06 -19.86 21.25
C ASN A 289 10.89 -19.90 19.96
N LYS A 290 11.29 -18.75 19.42
CA LYS A 290 12.05 -18.67 18.16
C LYS A 290 13.51 -19.11 18.33
N PHE A 291 14.11 -18.85 19.48
CA PHE A 291 15.47 -19.29 19.80
C PHE A 291 15.53 -20.81 19.97
N ALA A 292 14.48 -21.42 20.55
CA ALA A 292 14.35 -22.88 20.62
C ALA A 292 14.26 -23.53 19.22
N LEU A 293 13.77 -22.80 18.22
CA LEU A 293 13.77 -23.20 16.81
C LEU A 293 15.07 -22.85 16.06
N GLY A 294 16.08 -22.33 16.76
CA GLY A 294 17.39 -21.98 16.18
C GLY A 294 17.48 -20.59 15.56
N VAL A 295 16.41 -19.79 15.58
CA VAL A 295 16.39 -18.43 14.99
C VAL A 295 16.87 -17.41 16.04
N VAL A 296 18.18 -17.37 16.24
CA VAL A 296 18.85 -16.54 17.29
C VAL A 296 19.46 -15.23 16.78
N GLY A 297 19.35 -14.97 15.47
CA GLY A 297 19.91 -13.81 14.79
C GLY A 297 19.18 -13.52 13.49
N PRO A 298 19.61 -12.49 12.74
CA PRO A 298 19.00 -12.12 11.47
C PRO A 298 18.69 -13.31 10.55
N ALA A 299 17.46 -13.36 10.05
CA ALA A 299 16.93 -14.48 9.28
C ALA A 299 15.91 -13.99 8.23
N PRO A 300 15.61 -14.77 7.17
CA PRO A 300 14.56 -14.42 6.23
C PRO A 300 13.16 -14.28 6.86
N ALA A 301 12.93 -14.91 8.01
CA ALA A 301 11.68 -14.87 8.77
C ALA A 301 11.95 -15.12 10.26
N ASP A 302 10.98 -14.83 11.12
CA ASP A 302 10.90 -15.31 12.50
C ASP A 302 11.96 -14.81 13.49
N TYR A 303 12.94 -14.00 13.08
CA TYR A 303 13.87 -13.38 14.01
C TYR A 303 13.22 -12.19 14.73
N VAL A 304 13.06 -12.33 16.04
CA VAL A 304 12.34 -11.39 16.92
C VAL A 304 13.06 -10.04 17.14
N GLY A 305 14.28 -9.86 16.63
CA GLY A 305 15.14 -8.71 16.91
C GLY A 305 16.01 -8.86 18.16
N SER A 306 16.89 -7.89 18.42
CA SER A 306 17.77 -7.92 19.60
C SER A 306 17.05 -7.45 20.88
N THR A 307 16.04 -6.62 20.71
CA THR A 307 15.15 -6.07 21.76
C THR A 307 13.82 -5.72 21.09
N PRO A 308 12.71 -5.58 21.84
CA PRO A 308 11.47 -5.02 21.30
C PRO A 308 11.74 -3.70 20.58
N LEU A 309 11.04 -3.49 19.45
CA LEU A 309 11.07 -2.27 18.65
C LEU A 309 12.48 -1.85 18.17
N SER A 310 13.40 -2.80 18.02
CA SER A 310 14.75 -2.53 17.50
C SER A 310 14.76 -2.19 16.00
N ALA A 311 13.79 -2.70 15.25
CA ALA A 311 13.54 -2.35 13.86
C ALA A 311 12.89 -0.96 13.76
N PRO A 312 13.43 -0.05 12.92
CA PRO A 312 12.89 1.31 12.80
C PRO A 312 11.46 1.33 12.25
N GLU A 313 11.07 0.35 11.43
CA GLU A 313 9.71 0.20 10.93
C GLU A 313 8.72 -0.09 12.05
N SER A 314 9.00 -1.09 12.88
CA SER A 314 8.16 -1.45 14.03
C SER A 314 8.12 -0.34 15.07
N ARG A 315 9.24 0.36 15.32
CA ARG A 315 9.29 1.54 16.19
C ARG A 315 8.37 2.65 15.69
N ALA A 316 8.43 2.96 14.40
CA ALA A 316 7.60 4.00 13.81
C ALA A 316 6.11 3.64 13.88
N MET A 317 5.76 2.37 13.61
CA MET A 317 4.38 1.88 13.78
C MET A 317 3.90 2.01 15.22
N TYR A 318 4.73 1.61 16.20
CA TYR A 318 4.42 1.74 17.61
C TYR A 318 4.16 3.20 18.01
N ASP A 319 5.06 4.12 17.64
CA ASP A 319 4.93 5.55 17.91
C ASP A 319 3.68 6.15 17.29
N PHE A 320 3.43 5.80 16.03
CA PHE A 320 2.29 6.32 15.30
C PHE A 320 0.96 5.82 15.89
N THR A 321 0.88 4.53 16.23
CA THR A 321 -0.32 3.96 16.87
C THR A 321 -0.57 4.57 18.26
N LEU A 322 0.48 4.83 19.06
CA LEU A 322 0.33 5.55 20.33
C LEU A 322 -0.20 6.97 20.14
N ALA A 323 0.36 7.71 19.17
CA ALA A 323 -0.06 9.07 18.87
C ALA A 323 -1.50 9.13 18.31
N LEU A 324 -1.88 8.14 17.50
CA LEU A 324 -3.21 8.05 16.90
C LEU A 324 -4.27 7.57 17.90
N SER A 325 -3.92 6.64 18.80
CA SER A 325 -4.82 5.97 19.75
C SER A 325 -6.14 5.49 19.09
N PRO A 326 -6.08 4.63 18.06
CA PRO A 326 -7.27 4.25 17.31
C PRO A 326 -8.21 3.38 18.15
N GLN A 327 -9.50 3.41 17.82
CA GLN A 327 -10.56 2.63 18.50
C GLN A 327 -10.57 1.18 18.02
N LEU A 328 -10.08 0.92 16.80
CA LEU A 328 -9.95 -0.41 16.22
C LEU A 328 -8.77 -0.44 15.24
N THR A 329 -8.08 -1.59 15.15
CA THR A 329 -7.02 -1.78 14.14
C THR A 329 -7.20 -3.06 13.32
N LEU A 330 -6.88 -2.98 12.03
CA LEU A 330 -6.81 -4.10 11.10
C LEU A 330 -5.36 -4.23 10.59
N ALA A 331 -4.68 -5.32 10.93
CA ALA A 331 -3.37 -5.68 10.41
C ALA A 331 -3.53 -6.74 9.31
N TYR A 332 -3.33 -6.34 8.07
CA TYR A 332 -3.46 -7.20 6.91
C TYR A 332 -2.18 -7.98 6.65
N HIS A 333 -2.36 -9.29 6.56
CA HIS A 333 -1.38 -10.30 6.23
C HIS A 333 -1.92 -11.20 5.12
N THR A 334 -1.09 -12.11 4.63
CA THR A 334 -1.55 -13.26 3.85
C THR A 334 -0.82 -14.49 4.39
N GLN A 335 -1.46 -15.65 4.53
CA GLN A 335 -2.64 -16.12 3.83
C GLN A 335 -3.41 -17.14 4.69
N GLY A 336 -4.69 -17.36 4.37
CA GLY A 336 -5.49 -18.39 5.05
C GLY A 336 -7.00 -18.18 4.99
N GLU A 337 -7.44 -16.96 4.65
CA GLU A 337 -8.84 -16.52 4.78
C GLU A 337 -9.33 -16.63 6.23
N VAL A 338 -8.52 -16.10 7.16
CA VAL A 338 -8.73 -16.17 8.61
C VAL A 338 -8.66 -14.79 9.24
N ILE A 339 -9.48 -14.57 10.27
CA ILE A 339 -9.54 -13.37 11.10
C ILE A 339 -9.16 -13.75 12.53
N TYR A 340 -7.96 -13.38 12.96
CA TYR A 340 -7.54 -13.53 14.35
C TYR A 340 -7.89 -12.29 15.16
N TRP A 341 -8.62 -12.45 16.27
CA TRP A 341 -9.29 -11.34 16.97
C TRP A 341 -9.00 -11.22 18.47
N ARG A 342 -8.27 -12.17 19.07
CA ARG A 342 -7.94 -12.20 20.51
C ARG A 342 -6.44 -12.28 20.77
N TYR A 343 -5.99 -11.94 21.97
CA TYR A 343 -4.62 -12.17 22.43
C TYR A 343 -4.64 -12.87 23.79
N LEU A 344 -4.23 -14.15 23.83
CA LEU A 344 -4.36 -15.00 25.02
C LEU A 344 -5.79 -14.92 25.60
N ASP A 345 -5.90 -14.59 26.89
CA ASP A 345 -7.18 -14.42 27.59
C ASP A 345 -7.75 -12.98 27.50
N LEU A 346 -7.08 -12.06 26.78
CA LEU A 346 -7.55 -10.70 26.60
C LEU A 346 -8.62 -10.63 25.51
N LEU A 347 -9.81 -10.18 25.93
CA LEU A 347 -11.02 -10.09 25.13
C LEU A 347 -11.60 -8.67 25.23
N PRO A 348 -11.11 -7.72 24.43
CA PRO A 348 -11.63 -6.37 24.47
C PRO A 348 -13.15 -6.33 24.21
N PRO A 349 -13.86 -5.33 24.74
CA PRO A 349 -15.30 -5.22 24.57
C PRO A 349 -15.71 -5.29 23.09
N ARG A 350 -16.72 -6.12 22.80
CA ARG A 350 -17.28 -6.34 21.44
C ARG A 350 -16.32 -6.93 20.41
N SER A 351 -15.09 -7.32 20.76
CA SER A 351 -14.13 -7.88 19.81
C SER A 351 -14.67 -9.09 19.05
N ARG A 352 -15.36 -10.00 19.74
CA ARG A 352 -15.96 -11.19 19.11
C ARG A 352 -17.14 -10.84 18.20
N GLU A 353 -18.06 -10.00 18.65
CA GLU A 353 -19.21 -9.52 17.85
C GLU A 353 -18.77 -8.89 16.53
N ILE A 354 -17.73 -8.05 16.59
CA ILE A 354 -17.14 -7.41 15.41
C ILE A 354 -16.43 -8.45 14.53
N ALA A 355 -15.71 -9.42 15.11
CA ALA A 355 -15.09 -10.51 14.36
C ALA A 355 -16.12 -11.35 13.58
N ASP A 356 -17.23 -11.69 14.23
CA ASP A 356 -18.33 -12.43 13.61
C ASP A 356 -18.97 -11.61 12.48
N THR A 357 -19.08 -10.29 12.65
CA THR A 357 -19.54 -9.38 11.59
C THR A 357 -18.59 -9.39 10.39
N PHE A 358 -17.28 -9.30 10.64
CA PHE A 358 -16.27 -9.37 9.58
C PHE A 358 -16.28 -10.72 8.87
N SER A 359 -16.37 -11.82 9.62
CA SER A 359 -16.50 -13.17 9.09
C SER A 359 -17.73 -13.31 8.18
N ALA A 360 -18.88 -12.78 8.59
CA ALA A 360 -20.11 -12.86 7.81
C ALA A 360 -20.04 -12.11 6.47
N VAL A 361 -19.29 -10.99 6.39
CA VAL A 361 -19.20 -10.19 5.16
C VAL A 361 -18.07 -10.61 4.23
N SER A 362 -17.05 -11.31 4.72
CA SER A 362 -15.93 -11.79 3.91
C SER A 362 -15.94 -13.28 3.61
N GLY A 363 -16.68 -14.06 4.40
CA GLY A 363 -16.60 -15.52 4.39
C GLY A 363 -15.37 -16.10 5.11
N TYR A 364 -14.52 -15.26 5.71
CA TYR A 364 -13.31 -15.70 6.41
C TYR A 364 -13.65 -16.23 7.79
N ALA A 365 -12.92 -17.24 8.27
CA ALA A 365 -13.16 -17.80 9.60
C ALA A 365 -12.65 -16.87 10.70
N ALA A 366 -13.48 -16.56 11.71
CA ALA A 366 -13.02 -15.88 12.92
C ALA A 366 -12.39 -16.91 13.88
N GLU A 367 -11.07 -16.90 13.99
CA GLU A 367 -10.31 -17.89 14.74
C GLU A 367 -9.49 -17.29 15.88
N GLU A 368 -9.05 -18.16 16.77
CA GLU A 368 -8.11 -17.82 17.83
C GLU A 368 -6.68 -18.00 17.33
N THR A 369 -5.78 -17.09 17.70
CA THR A 369 -4.37 -17.22 17.32
C THR A 369 -3.76 -18.46 18.00
N PRO A 370 -3.12 -19.38 17.24
CA PRO A 370 -2.39 -20.49 17.83
C PRO A 370 -1.33 -19.98 18.81
N PHE A 371 -1.19 -20.63 19.97
CA PHE A 371 -0.28 -20.17 21.03
C PHE A 371 1.15 -19.90 20.54
N ALA A 372 1.69 -20.77 19.68
CA ALA A 372 3.05 -20.63 19.12
C ALA A 372 3.26 -19.35 18.28
N SER A 373 2.17 -18.73 17.80
CA SER A 373 2.17 -17.54 16.96
C SER A 373 1.52 -16.33 17.62
N GLY A 374 1.10 -16.45 18.88
CA GLY A 374 0.35 -15.42 19.61
C GLY A 374 1.23 -14.56 20.51
N PHE A 375 2.42 -14.15 20.06
CA PHE A 375 3.32 -13.31 20.84
C PHE A 375 4.07 -12.31 19.95
N ALA A 376 4.36 -11.14 20.50
CA ALA A 376 5.11 -10.04 19.90
C ALA A 376 4.50 -9.43 18.62
N GLY A 377 3.29 -9.85 18.25
CA GLY A 377 2.52 -9.31 17.13
C GLY A 377 2.02 -7.89 17.36
N TYR A 378 1.86 -7.14 16.28
CA TYR A 378 1.27 -5.81 16.33
C TYR A 378 -0.14 -5.83 16.96
N LYS A 379 -0.99 -6.78 16.52
CA LYS A 379 -2.33 -7.01 17.09
C LYS A 379 -2.26 -7.30 18.59
N ASP A 380 -1.35 -8.18 18.99
CA ASP A 380 -1.22 -8.61 20.39
C ASP A 380 -0.89 -7.42 21.29
N TRP A 381 0.09 -6.62 20.88
CA TRP A 381 0.43 -5.38 21.57
C TRP A 381 -0.71 -4.38 21.58
N PHE A 382 -1.42 -4.20 20.46
CA PHE A 382 -2.56 -3.29 20.43
C PHE A 382 -3.64 -3.70 21.44
N ILE A 383 -4.03 -4.98 21.45
CA ILE A 383 -5.02 -5.51 22.39
C ILE A 383 -4.53 -5.33 23.84
N GLN A 384 -3.29 -5.70 24.14
CA GLN A 384 -2.72 -5.59 25.48
C GLN A 384 -2.64 -4.14 25.98
N ASN A 385 -2.21 -3.22 25.11
CA ASN A 385 -1.89 -1.85 25.50
C ASN A 385 -3.12 -0.94 25.54
N PHE A 386 -4.09 -1.16 24.65
CA PHE A 386 -5.26 -0.29 24.52
C PHE A 386 -6.55 -0.90 25.06
N ASP A 387 -6.61 -2.21 25.25
CA ASP A 387 -7.84 -2.96 25.56
C ASP A 387 -8.96 -2.62 24.56
N ARG A 388 -8.63 -2.73 23.26
CA ARG A 388 -9.51 -2.37 22.14
C ARG A 388 -9.50 -3.42 21.03
N PRO A 389 -10.57 -3.50 20.21
CA PRO A 389 -10.64 -4.45 19.10
C PRO A 389 -9.47 -4.34 18.11
N GLY A 390 -8.67 -5.40 18.02
CA GLY A 390 -7.56 -5.52 17.07
C GLY A 390 -7.65 -6.84 16.31
N TYR A 391 -7.40 -6.80 15.00
CA TYR A 391 -7.56 -7.95 14.12
C TYR A 391 -6.33 -8.15 13.25
N THR A 392 -5.93 -9.40 13.09
CA THR A 392 -5.04 -9.84 12.01
C THR A 392 -5.93 -10.48 10.95
N ILE A 393 -5.89 -9.96 9.73
CA ILE A 393 -6.65 -10.47 8.59
C ILE A 393 -5.68 -11.18 7.66
N GLU A 394 -5.75 -12.50 7.61
CA GLU A 394 -4.95 -13.35 6.71
C GLU A 394 -5.69 -13.52 5.38
N ALA A 395 -5.45 -12.64 4.41
CA ALA A 395 -6.20 -12.61 3.15
C ALA A 395 -5.67 -13.62 2.11
N GLY A 396 -6.56 -14.09 1.24
CA GLY A 396 -6.24 -15.00 0.14
C GLY A 396 -5.74 -16.38 0.59
N ARG A 397 -5.37 -17.23 -0.38
CA ARG A 397 -4.92 -18.61 -0.14
C ARG A 397 -3.73 -19.00 -1.00
N GLY A 398 -2.95 -19.97 -0.52
CA GLY A 398 -1.86 -20.59 -1.26
C GLY A 398 -0.51 -20.39 -0.58
N VAL A 399 0.50 -20.03 -1.36
CA VAL A 399 1.88 -19.83 -0.89
C VAL A 399 2.33 -18.44 -1.29
N ASN A 400 2.84 -17.68 -0.32
CA ASN A 400 3.35 -16.34 -0.58
C ASN A 400 4.63 -16.37 -1.44
N PRO A 401 4.86 -15.35 -2.28
CA PRO A 401 3.95 -14.24 -2.56
C PRO A 401 2.72 -14.68 -3.37
N LEU A 402 1.53 -14.27 -2.94
CA LEU A 402 0.30 -14.63 -3.66
C LEU A 402 0.30 -14.00 -5.06
N PRO A 403 -0.16 -14.73 -6.09
CA PRO A 403 -0.21 -14.19 -7.45
C PRO A 403 -1.26 -13.08 -7.56
N LEU A 404 -0.95 -12.04 -8.35
CA LEU A 404 -1.87 -10.92 -8.62
C LEU A 404 -3.21 -11.36 -9.22
N GLY A 405 -3.28 -12.53 -9.86
CA GLY A 405 -4.54 -13.11 -10.33
C GLY A 405 -5.56 -13.40 -9.22
N GLN A 406 -5.15 -13.44 -7.94
CA GLN A 406 -6.07 -13.53 -6.80
C GLN A 406 -6.59 -12.16 -6.32
N PHE A 407 -6.03 -11.04 -6.80
CA PHE A 407 -6.28 -9.73 -6.22
C PHE A 407 -7.76 -9.35 -6.20
N ASP A 408 -8.47 -9.57 -7.31
CA ASP A 408 -9.88 -9.16 -7.41
C ASP A 408 -10.74 -9.87 -6.37
N GLN A 409 -10.57 -11.18 -6.19
CA GLN A 409 -11.26 -11.94 -5.15
C GLN A 409 -10.88 -11.47 -3.75
N ILE A 410 -9.58 -11.29 -3.49
CA ILE A 410 -9.08 -10.77 -2.20
C ILE A 410 -9.73 -9.42 -1.89
N PHE A 411 -9.82 -8.53 -2.87
CA PHE A 411 -10.41 -7.21 -2.70
C PHE A 411 -11.92 -7.30 -2.43
N GLU A 412 -12.65 -8.14 -3.18
CA GLU A 412 -14.08 -8.35 -2.99
C GLU A 412 -14.41 -8.88 -1.59
N ASP A 413 -13.71 -9.92 -1.14
CA ASP A 413 -13.93 -10.54 0.18
C ASP A 413 -13.66 -9.55 1.32
N ASN A 414 -12.66 -8.67 1.15
CA ASN A 414 -12.24 -7.75 2.21
C ASN A 414 -12.95 -6.39 2.19
N LEU A 415 -13.68 -6.07 1.11
CA LEU A 415 -14.36 -4.79 0.95
C LEU A 415 -15.37 -4.53 2.09
N GLY A 416 -16.07 -5.57 2.54
CA GLY A 416 -17.02 -5.50 3.64
C GLY A 416 -16.34 -5.16 4.98
N ILE A 417 -15.25 -5.85 5.30
CA ILE A 417 -14.46 -5.62 6.53
C ILE A 417 -13.97 -4.17 6.59
N LEU A 418 -13.28 -3.72 5.54
CA LEU A 418 -12.70 -2.39 5.44
C LEU A 418 -13.76 -1.28 5.53
N THR A 419 -14.95 -1.54 5.00
CA THR A 419 -16.08 -0.59 5.01
C THR A 419 -16.77 -0.50 6.38
N LEU A 420 -16.97 -1.63 7.06
CA LEU A 420 -17.76 -1.67 8.29
C LEU A 420 -16.97 -1.29 9.54
N ALA A 421 -15.66 -1.55 9.58
CA ALA A 421 -14.80 -1.21 10.72
C ALA A 421 -15.01 0.21 11.31
N PRO A 422 -15.03 1.32 10.54
CA PRO A 422 -15.26 2.67 11.08
C PRO A 422 -16.68 2.90 11.62
N LEU A 423 -17.63 2.04 11.26
CA LEU A 423 -19.05 2.15 11.64
C LEU A 423 -19.38 1.33 12.89
N LEU A 424 -18.44 0.51 13.37
CA LEU A 424 -18.64 -0.40 14.49
C LEU A 424 -18.06 0.12 15.82
N ILE A 425 -17.39 1.28 15.82
CA ILE A 425 -16.62 1.81 16.95
C ILE A 425 -17.27 2.95 17.72
#